data_AF-A0A5J4KWM0-F1
#
_entry.id   AF-A0A5J4KWM0-F1
#
_cell.length_a   1.000
_cell.length_b   1.000
_cell.length_c   1.000
_cell.angle_alpha   90.00
_cell.angle_beta   90.00
_cell.angle_gamma   90.00
#
_symmetry.space_group_name_H-M   'P 1'
#
loop_
_entity.id
_entity.type
_entity.pdbx_description
1 polymer ?
#
loop_
_entity_poly.entity_id
_entity_poly.type
_entity_poly.pdbx_seq_one_letter_code
_entity_poly.pdbx_strand_id
1 'polypeptide(L)'
;MQPEPGSVATTFKVNKPIYVTFKLDPNKYDIATTPAWVNVRFYRGSDSILKDDPLQVKTRVTVGYFGARYYLPTQDGAAEIYWCHTSTCSDGKLAQVVHFTVTA
;
A
#
# COMPACT_ATOMS: atom_id res chain seq x y z
N MET A 1 -8.70 17.64 17.44
CA MET A 1 -7.44 16.89 17.58
C MET A 1 -6.97 16.55 16.18
N GLN A 2 -5.81 17.06 15.78
CA GLN A 2 -5.22 16.86 14.46
C GLN A 2 -4.37 15.58 14.52
N PRO A 3 -4.51 14.60 13.60
CA PRO A 3 -3.78 13.34 13.74
C PRO A 3 -2.27 13.57 13.58
N GLU A 4 -1.49 13.10 14.55
CA GLU A 4 -0.03 13.01 14.46
C GLU A 4 0.37 11.99 13.39
N PRO A 5 1.53 12.17 12.72
CA PRO A 5 2.15 11.09 11.97
C PRO A 5 2.52 9.97 12.96
N GLY A 6 1.78 8.87 12.96
CA GLY A 6 2.12 7.71 13.81
C GLY A 6 0.96 6.82 14.27
N SER A 7 -0.30 7.25 14.14
CA SER A 7 -1.45 6.41 14.52
C SER A 7 -2.11 5.75 13.31
N VAL A 8 -2.28 4.42 13.36
CA VAL A 8 -3.10 3.68 12.38
C VAL A 8 -4.53 4.20 12.43
N ALA A 9 -5.05 4.62 11.29
CA ALA A 9 -6.39 5.15 11.14
C ALA A 9 -7.03 4.65 9.84
N THR A 10 -8.36 4.66 9.79
CA THR A 10 -9.16 4.32 8.60
C THR A 10 -9.94 5.52 8.07
N THR A 11 -9.80 6.68 8.69
CA THR A 11 -10.45 7.91 8.25
C THR A 11 -9.42 9.02 8.12
N PHE A 12 -9.34 9.60 6.92
CA PHE A 12 -8.37 10.62 6.57
C PHE A 12 -9.07 11.89 6.06
N LYS A 13 -8.32 12.99 6.00
CA LYS A 13 -8.79 14.25 5.40
C LYS A 13 -8.26 14.38 3.98
N VAL A 14 -9.05 14.99 3.10
CA VAL A 14 -8.60 15.39 1.77
C VAL A 14 -7.33 16.23 1.86
N ASN A 15 -6.50 16.18 0.82
CA ASN A 15 -5.23 16.90 0.73
C ASN A 15 -4.22 16.54 1.83
N LYS A 16 -4.42 15.47 2.60
CA LYS A 16 -3.40 14.92 3.49
C LYS A 16 -2.76 13.67 2.89
N PRO A 17 -1.45 13.45 3.09
CA PRO A 17 -0.82 12.21 2.69
C PRO A 17 -1.41 11.06 3.52
N ILE A 18 -1.75 9.97 2.83
CA ILE A 18 -2.21 8.72 3.42
C ILE A 18 -1.12 7.70 3.14
N TYR A 19 -0.67 7.00 4.18
CA TYR A 19 0.37 5.98 4.07
C TYR A 19 -0.22 4.61 4.38
N VAL A 20 0.00 3.67 3.47
CA VAL A 20 -0.27 2.24 3.70
C VAL A 20 1.05 1.61 4.09
N THR A 21 1.14 1.18 5.35
CA THR A 21 2.31 0.48 5.89
C THR A 21 2.04 -1.01 5.96
N PHE A 22 3.00 -1.84 5.63
CA PHE A 22 2.89 -3.29 5.70
C PHE A 22 4.12 -3.90 6.37
N LYS A 23 3.90 -5.04 7.04
CA LYS A 23 4.97 -5.86 7.59
C LYS A 23 5.17 -7.11 6.74
N LEU A 24 6.41 -7.36 6.34
CA LEU A 24 6.78 -8.59 5.66
C LEU A 24 7.25 -9.61 6.70
N ASP A 25 6.72 -10.84 6.61
CA ASP A 25 7.20 -11.98 7.39
C ASP A 25 8.34 -12.66 6.63
N PRO A 26 9.61 -12.41 6.99
CA PRO A 26 10.76 -12.95 6.26
C PRO A 26 10.91 -14.46 6.42
N ASN A 27 10.20 -15.09 7.37
CA ASN A 27 10.26 -16.54 7.57
C ASN A 27 9.34 -17.29 6.61
N LYS A 28 8.39 -16.58 5.97
CA LYS A 28 7.47 -17.18 5.01
C LYS A 28 8.00 -17.14 3.57
N TYR A 29 9.09 -16.43 3.32
CA TYR A 29 9.61 -16.20 1.97
C TYR A 29 11.13 -16.15 1.95
N ASP A 30 11.76 -16.99 1.12
CA ASP A 30 13.20 -16.97 0.92
C ASP A 30 13.58 -15.93 -0.15
N ILE A 31 13.76 -14.69 0.31
CA ILE A 31 14.19 -13.57 -0.52
C ILE A 31 15.66 -13.68 -0.97
N ALA A 32 16.43 -14.65 -0.44
CA ALA A 32 17.81 -14.87 -0.86
C ALA A 32 17.88 -15.69 -2.16
N THR A 33 16.87 -16.50 -2.44
CA THR A 33 16.81 -17.36 -3.63
C THR A 33 15.84 -16.86 -4.70
N THR A 34 14.79 -16.15 -4.30
CA THR A 34 13.78 -15.62 -5.23
C THR A 34 13.61 -14.11 -5.07
N PRO A 35 13.91 -13.31 -6.11
CA PRO A 35 13.63 -11.89 -6.09
C PRO A 35 12.14 -11.62 -5.83
N ALA A 36 11.85 -10.64 -4.97
CA ALA A 36 10.49 -10.30 -4.58
C ALA A 36 10.24 -8.79 -4.63
N TRP A 37 9.00 -8.43 -4.94
CA TRP A 37 8.52 -7.06 -4.97
C TRP A 37 7.15 -6.95 -4.30
N VAL A 38 6.90 -5.77 -3.72
CA VAL A 38 5.58 -5.38 -3.23
C VAL A 38 5.06 -4.24 -4.09
N ASN A 39 3.79 -4.27 -4.47
CA ASN A 39 3.14 -3.16 -5.14
C ASN A 39 1.84 -2.80 -4.44
N VAL A 40 1.58 -1.51 -4.30
CA VAL A 40 0.30 -1.03 -3.77
C VAL A 40 -0.43 -0.22 -4.82
N ARG A 41 -1.73 -0.49 -4.94
CA ARG A 41 -2.64 0.20 -5.84
C ARG A 41 -3.72 0.87 -5.02
N PHE A 42 -3.92 2.16 -5.24
CA PHE A 42 -4.91 2.96 -4.52
C PHE A 42 -6.14 3.19 -5.39
N TYR A 43 -7.30 3.11 -4.77
CA TYR A 43 -8.59 3.21 -5.44
C TYR A 43 -9.52 4.21 -4.77
N ARG A 44 -10.38 4.80 -5.59
CA ARG A 44 -11.58 5.53 -5.20
C ARG A 44 -12.77 4.81 -5.84
N GLY A 45 -13.47 3.99 -5.07
CA GLY A 45 -14.44 3.05 -5.62
C GLY A 45 -13.78 2.11 -6.62
N SER A 46 -14.28 2.06 -7.85
CA SER A 46 -13.68 1.28 -8.95
C SER A 46 -12.52 1.97 -9.64
N ASP A 47 -12.28 3.27 -9.39
CA ASP A 47 -11.24 4.02 -10.08
C ASP A 47 -9.88 3.76 -9.45
N SER A 48 -8.92 3.22 -10.21
CA SER A 48 -7.51 3.22 -9.80
C SER A 48 -6.94 4.63 -9.95
N ILE A 49 -6.51 5.22 -8.84
CA ILE A 49 -6.00 6.60 -8.82
C ILE A 49 -4.47 6.67 -8.79
N LEU A 50 -3.81 5.60 -8.35
CA LEU A 50 -2.36 5.51 -8.28
C LEU A 50 -1.93 4.06 -8.32
N LYS A 51 -1.04 3.74 -9.26
CA LYS A 51 -0.21 2.54 -9.24
C LYS A 51 1.21 3.01 -8.97
N ASP A 52 1.70 2.74 -7.76
CA ASP A 52 3.06 3.10 -7.40
C ASP A 52 4.06 2.13 -8.07
N ASP A 53 5.34 2.47 -8.08
CA ASP A 53 6.39 1.59 -8.60
C ASP A 53 6.60 0.40 -7.63
N PRO A 54 6.73 -0.84 -8.13
CA PRO A 54 6.98 -1.98 -7.25
C PRO A 54 8.25 -1.82 -6.43
N LEU A 55 8.13 -1.96 -5.11
CA LEU A 55 9.24 -1.90 -4.18
C LEU A 55 9.96 -3.24 -4.12
N GLN A 56 11.23 -3.29 -4.51
CA GLN A 56 12.04 -4.50 -4.41
C GLN A 56 12.38 -4.84 -2.95
N VAL A 57 12.14 -6.07 -2.56
CA VAL A 57 12.48 -6.63 -1.24
C VAL A 57 13.95 -7.06 -1.26
N LYS A 58 14.87 -6.11 -1.01
CA LYS A 58 16.32 -6.32 -1.21
C LYS A 58 17.01 -7.10 -0.08
N THR A 59 16.69 -6.86 1.19
CA THR A 59 17.20 -7.64 2.36
C THR A 59 16.41 -7.28 3.61
N ARG A 60 15.94 -8.26 4.42
CA ARG A 60 15.31 -8.12 5.77
C ARG A 60 14.43 -6.87 6.04
N VAL A 61 13.91 -6.20 5.01
CA VAL A 61 13.03 -5.05 5.17
C VAL A 61 11.69 -5.63 5.59
N THR A 62 11.47 -5.72 6.90
CA THR A 62 10.23 -6.23 7.48
C THR A 62 9.13 -5.20 7.47
N VAL A 63 9.39 -3.96 7.03
CA VAL A 63 8.43 -2.86 6.99
C VAL A 63 8.61 -2.02 5.73
N GLY A 64 7.52 -1.78 5.01
CA GLY A 64 7.50 -0.85 3.88
C GLY A 64 6.25 0.03 3.93
N TYR A 65 6.24 1.09 3.12
CA TYR A 65 5.07 1.95 2.98
C TYR A 65 4.90 2.45 1.54
N PHE A 66 3.65 2.72 1.19
CA PHE A 66 3.26 3.44 -0.03
C PHE A 66 2.36 4.62 0.34
N GLY A 67 2.49 5.72 -0.40
CA GLY A 67 1.79 6.96 -0.12
C GLY A 67 0.83 7.36 -1.22
N ALA A 68 -0.34 7.86 -0.86
CA ALA A 68 -1.27 8.47 -1.80
C ALA A 68 -1.86 9.76 -1.22
N ARG A 69 -2.35 10.63 -2.12
CA ARG A 69 -3.08 11.85 -1.75
C ARG A 69 -4.41 11.91 -2.47
N TYR A 70 -5.48 12.00 -1.69
CA TYR A 70 -6.84 12.11 -2.21
C TYR A 70 -7.27 13.58 -2.19
N TYR A 71 -7.68 14.08 -3.36
CA TYR A 71 -8.15 15.47 -3.55
C TYR A 71 -9.66 15.63 -3.43
N LEU A 72 -10.39 14.50 -3.41
CA LEU A 72 -11.85 14.46 -3.29
C LEU A 72 -12.23 13.56 -2.10
N PRO A 73 -13.35 13.85 -1.41
CA PRO A 73 -13.91 12.94 -0.43
C PRO A 73 -14.27 11.60 -1.08
N THR A 74 -14.02 10.51 -0.36
CA THR A 74 -14.17 9.13 -0.84
C THR A 74 -14.69 8.26 0.29
N GLN A 75 -15.87 7.67 0.15
CA GLN A 75 -16.42 6.75 1.16
C GLN A 75 -15.90 5.32 1.02
N ASP A 76 -15.46 4.98 -0.17
CA ASP A 76 -15.02 3.66 -0.64
C ASP A 76 -13.54 3.69 -1.07
N GLY A 77 -12.68 4.21 -0.19
CA GLY A 77 -11.24 4.21 -0.40
C GLY A 77 -10.69 2.81 -0.19
N ALA A 78 -9.82 2.37 -1.09
CA ALA A 78 -9.15 1.08 -0.94
C ALA A 78 -7.67 1.17 -1.34
N ALA A 79 -6.86 0.36 -0.68
CA ALA A 79 -5.50 0.07 -1.09
C ALA A 79 -5.32 -1.44 -1.18
N GLU A 80 -4.94 -1.91 -2.36
CA GLU A 80 -4.62 -3.31 -2.60
C GLU A 80 -3.12 -3.50 -2.56
N ILE A 81 -2.68 -4.46 -1.76
CA ILE A 81 -1.28 -4.82 -1.59
C ILE A 81 -1.03 -6.12 -2.34
N TYR A 82 -0.09 -6.10 -3.27
CA TYR A 82 0.29 -7.21 -4.11
C TYR A 82 1.70 -7.67 -3.81
N TRP A 83 1.89 -8.99 -3.89
CA TRP A 83 3.19 -9.65 -3.85
C TRP A 83 3.56 -10.16 -5.24
N CYS A 84 4.80 -9.94 -5.67
CA CYS A 84 5.25 -10.24 -7.02
C CYS A 84 6.68 -10.79 -7.05
N HIS A 85 7.05 -11.47 -8.13
CA HIS A 85 8.40 -11.98 -8.39
C HIS A 85 9.02 -11.37 -9.66
N THR A 86 8.35 -10.40 -10.28
CA THR A 86 8.90 -9.58 -11.36
C THR A 86 8.94 -8.11 -10.97
N SER A 87 9.91 -7.38 -11.50
CA SER A 87 10.07 -5.93 -11.25
C SER A 87 8.92 -5.08 -11.77
N THR A 88 8.10 -5.60 -12.68
CA THR A 88 6.90 -4.93 -13.21
C THR A 88 5.63 -5.30 -12.45
N CYS A 89 5.71 -6.23 -11.48
CA CYS A 89 4.57 -6.82 -10.79
C CYS A 89 3.50 -7.42 -11.74
N SER A 90 3.93 -7.93 -12.89
CA SER A 90 3.02 -8.58 -13.86
C SER A 90 2.41 -9.88 -13.32
N ASP A 91 3.13 -10.56 -12.43
CA ASP A 91 2.72 -11.81 -11.77
C ASP A 91 2.07 -11.57 -10.39
N GLY A 92 1.66 -10.33 -10.12
CA GLY A 92 1.22 -9.91 -8.80
C GLY A 92 0.03 -10.72 -8.27
N LYS A 93 0.21 -11.30 -7.08
CA LYS A 93 -0.84 -11.95 -6.29
C LYS A 93 -1.33 -11.01 -5.22
N LEU A 94 -2.65 -10.84 -5.11
CA LEU A 94 -3.26 -10.01 -4.09
C LEU A 94 -2.97 -10.62 -2.71
N ALA A 95 -2.32 -9.85 -1.85
CA ALA A 95 -1.95 -10.26 -0.50
C ALA A 95 -2.93 -9.71 0.54
N GLN A 96 -3.36 -8.45 0.38
CA GLN A 96 -4.28 -7.81 1.31
C GLN A 96 -5.03 -6.66 0.63
N VAL A 97 -6.24 -6.38 1.11
CA VAL A 97 -7.00 -5.17 0.79
C VAL A 97 -7.23 -4.40 2.09
N VAL A 98 -6.99 -3.10 2.06
CA VAL A 98 -7.25 -2.19 3.17
C VAL A 98 -8.30 -1.18 2.73
N HIS A 99 -9.38 -1.06 3.49
CA HIS A 99 -10.44 -0.09 3.25
C HIS A 99 -10.32 1.11 4.18
N PHE A 100 -10.61 2.30 3.65
CA PHE A 100 -10.58 3.55 4.40
C PHE A 100 -11.51 4.59 3.79
N THR A 101 -11.77 5.65 4.55
CA THR A 101 -12.63 6.77 4.18
C THR A 101 -11.80 8.05 4.12
N VAL A 102 -12.07 8.90 3.14
CA VAL A 102 -11.51 10.24 3.02
C VAL A 102 -12.64 11.25 3.14
N THR A 103 -12.52 12.15 4.10
CA THR A 103 -13.52 13.18 4.41
C THR A 103 -12.99 14.57 4.07
N ALA A 104 -13.91 15.51 3.80
CA ALA A 104 -13.57 16.93 3.62
C ALA A 104 -12.89 17.50 4.89
#